data_AF-A0A0K8VVS0-F1
#
_entry.id   AF-A0A0K8VVS0-F1
#
_cell.length_a   1.000
_cell.length_b   1.000
_cell.length_c   1.000
_cell.angle_alpha   90.00
_cell.angle_beta   90.00
_cell.angle_gamma   90.00
#
_symmetry.space_group_name_H-M   'P 1'
#
loop_
_entity.id
_entity.type
_entity.pdbx_description
1 polymer ?
#
loop_
_entity_poly.entity_id
_entity_poly.type
_entity_poly.pdbx_seq_one_letter_code
_entity_poly.pdbx_strand_id
1 'polypeptide(L)'
;MEKTIKRTTQRQFETMVQLMERNPDLARGLAPFGSTKKNRMELWEGIASELNNIGPPIRSGSEWNKVWLDYKLKLKRKIADNRKEIAATGGIGWSYTQRSVTPLEQAVDELLSLQQAVNPSGAAFGSTAPTPAPAPAPTPAYVEEEHLEDVEVQPEQAANISISTRQAPTRVEERENLRMKALEKQADTQESLVGIMKNIHSVCNEISRYTRKIYELKKEKLVLYKMKEGRKY
;
A
#
# COMPACT_ATOMS: atom_id res chain seq x y z
N MET A 1 -19.05 -22.10 23.43
CA MET A 1 -17.58 -22.28 23.40
C MET A 1 -16.94 -20.92 23.65
N GLU A 2 -16.39 -20.71 24.86
CA GLU A 2 -15.60 -19.51 25.15
C GLU A 2 -14.37 -19.49 24.26
N LYS A 3 -14.21 -18.41 23.48
CA LYS A 3 -12.97 -18.17 22.74
C LYS A 3 -11.93 -17.70 23.76
N THR A 4 -11.11 -18.61 24.29
CA THR A 4 -9.96 -18.24 25.10
C THR A 4 -9.05 -17.33 24.29
N ILE A 5 -8.94 -16.06 24.71
CA ILE A 5 -8.12 -15.06 24.05
C ILE A 5 -6.66 -15.45 24.29
N LYS A 6 -6.05 -16.15 23.32
CA LYS A 6 -4.62 -16.44 23.32
C LYS A 6 -3.87 -15.12 23.11
N ARG A 7 -3.29 -14.54 24.17
CA ARG A 7 -2.44 -13.34 24.07
C ARG A 7 -1.00 -13.76 23.78
N THR A 8 -0.46 -13.32 22.65
CA THR A 8 0.95 -13.55 22.28
C THR A 8 1.87 -12.80 23.23
N THR A 9 2.93 -13.47 23.69
CA THR A 9 3.93 -12.88 24.58
C THR A 9 4.84 -11.93 23.81
N GLN A 10 5.37 -10.90 24.48
CA GLN A 10 6.28 -9.92 23.87
C GLN A 10 7.49 -10.58 23.19
N ARG A 11 8.11 -11.56 23.84
CA ARG A 11 9.24 -12.34 23.31
C ARG A 11 8.91 -13.12 22.03
N GLN A 12 7.69 -13.63 21.91
CA GLN A 12 7.22 -14.28 20.69
C GLN A 12 7.03 -13.27 19.55
N PHE A 13 6.57 -12.04 19.86
CA PHE A 13 6.47 -10.99 18.85
C PHE A 13 7.84 -10.52 18.37
N GLU A 14 8.79 -10.30 19.27
CA GLU A 14 10.16 -9.91 18.91
C GLU A 14 10.81 -10.94 17.99
N THR A 15 10.71 -12.22 18.36
CA THR A 15 11.24 -13.31 17.54
C THR A 15 10.50 -13.41 16.21
N MET A 16 9.18 -13.21 16.18
CA MET A 16 8.43 -13.18 14.93
C MET A 16 8.93 -12.09 13.99
N VAL A 17 9.18 -10.88 14.49
CA VAL A 17 9.70 -9.78 13.67
C VAL A 17 11.08 -10.13 13.10
N GLN A 18 11.98 -10.69 13.92
CA GLN A 18 13.29 -11.16 13.44
C GLN A 18 13.16 -12.21 12.33
N LEU A 19 12.21 -13.15 12.45
CA LEU A 19 11.96 -14.16 11.42
C LEU A 19 11.40 -13.55 10.13
N MET A 20 10.60 -12.48 10.24
CA MET A 20 10.09 -11.73 9.09
C MET A 20 11.19 -10.91 8.40
N GLU A 21 12.13 -10.33 9.16
CA GLU A 21 13.30 -9.64 8.61
C GLU A 21 14.19 -10.59 7.81
N ARG A 22 14.37 -11.83 8.28
CA ARG A 22 15.11 -12.88 7.55
C ARG A 22 14.36 -13.41 6.32
N ASN A 23 13.04 -13.24 6.26
CA ASN A 23 12.17 -13.72 5.18
C ASN A 23 11.29 -12.60 4.61
N PRO A 24 11.87 -11.60 3.91
CA PRO A 24 11.15 -10.41 3.46
C PRO A 24 10.00 -10.72 2.50
N ASP A 25 10.14 -11.73 1.63
CA ASP A 25 9.09 -12.14 0.69
C ASP A 25 7.85 -12.68 1.42
N LEU A 26 8.08 -13.51 2.45
CA LEU A 26 7.02 -14.04 3.31
C LEU A 26 6.36 -12.93 4.13
N ALA A 27 7.16 -12.02 4.68
CA ALA A 27 6.70 -10.89 5.48
C ALA A 27 5.75 -9.97 4.70
N ARG A 28 6.12 -9.67 3.44
CA ARG A 28 5.31 -8.89 2.49
C ARG A 28 4.08 -9.64 2.00
N GLY A 29 4.08 -10.98 2.10
CA GLY A 29 3.05 -11.84 1.51
C GLY A 29 3.18 -11.92 0.00
N LEU A 30 4.33 -11.54 -0.56
CA LEU A 30 4.62 -11.67 -1.97
C LEU A 30 5.09 -13.10 -2.22
N ALA A 31 4.35 -13.84 -3.04
CA ALA A 31 4.78 -15.16 -3.45
C ALA A 31 5.85 -15.00 -4.55
N PRO A 32 7.06 -15.57 -4.39
CA PRO A 32 7.99 -15.71 -5.51
C PRO A 32 7.28 -16.38 -6.68
N PHE A 33 7.63 -15.99 -7.91
CA PHE A 33 7.02 -16.58 -9.11
C PHE A 33 7.16 -18.11 -9.07
N GLY A 34 6.04 -18.83 -9.12
CA GLY A 34 6.00 -20.30 -8.97
C GLY A 34 5.84 -20.84 -7.54
N SER A 35 5.69 -19.98 -6.52
CA SER A 35 5.44 -20.43 -5.15
C SER A 35 4.00 -20.94 -4.95
N THR A 36 3.88 -22.23 -4.68
CA THR A 36 2.61 -22.90 -4.35
C THR A 36 2.13 -22.50 -2.95
N LYS A 37 0.80 -22.51 -2.75
CA LYS A 37 0.15 -22.35 -1.43
C LYS A 37 0.77 -23.26 -0.36
N LYS A 38 1.20 -24.47 -0.75
CA LYS A 38 1.86 -25.46 0.11
C LYS A 38 3.18 -24.94 0.69
N ASN A 39 4.08 -24.42 -0.15
CA ASN A 39 5.38 -23.90 0.29
C ASN A 39 5.22 -22.77 1.30
N ARG A 40 4.22 -21.88 1.11
CA ARG A 40 3.93 -20.82 2.08
C ARG A 40 3.43 -21.37 3.41
N MET A 41 2.58 -22.39 3.36
CA MET A 41 2.08 -23.05 4.57
C MET A 41 3.23 -23.72 5.34
N GLU A 42 4.15 -24.38 4.65
CA GLU A 42 5.35 -25.00 5.24
C GLU A 42 6.28 -23.95 5.88
N LEU A 43 6.51 -22.81 5.21
CA LEU A 43 7.27 -21.69 5.77
C LEU A 43 6.65 -21.16 7.07
N TRP A 44 5.33 -20.96 7.07
CA TRP A 44 4.61 -20.52 8.27
C TRP A 44 4.61 -21.58 9.38
N GLU A 45 4.66 -22.86 9.04
CA GLU A 45 4.75 -23.94 10.02
C GLU A 45 6.15 -24.05 10.64
N GLY A 46 7.21 -23.77 9.86
CA GLY A 46 8.57 -23.61 10.39
C GLY A 46 8.65 -22.46 11.41
N ILE A 47 8.08 -21.30 11.06
CA ILE A 47 7.98 -20.15 11.97
C ILE A 47 7.15 -20.49 13.21
N ALA A 48 6.02 -21.18 13.04
CA ALA A 48 5.20 -21.62 14.15
C ALA A 48 5.99 -22.48 15.13
N SER A 49 6.77 -23.43 14.63
CA SER A 49 7.60 -24.32 15.45
C SER A 49 8.57 -23.52 16.32
N GLU A 50 9.27 -22.54 15.73
CA GLU A 50 10.21 -21.69 16.45
C GLU A 50 9.53 -20.79 17.50
N LEU A 51 8.38 -20.20 17.17
CA LEU A 51 7.62 -19.36 18.09
C LEU A 51 6.96 -20.15 19.23
N ASN A 52 6.53 -21.38 18.95
CA ASN A 52 5.93 -22.27 19.94
C ASN A 52 6.99 -22.82 20.92
N ASN A 53 8.25 -22.94 20.50
CA ASN A 53 9.37 -23.34 21.37
C ASN A 53 9.70 -22.30 22.45
N ILE A 54 9.35 -21.03 22.24
CA ILE A 54 9.56 -19.96 23.24
C ILE A 54 8.61 -20.12 24.43
N GLY A 55 7.45 -20.73 24.22
CA GLY A 55 6.46 -21.02 25.24
C GLY A 55 5.02 -20.79 24.78
N PRO A 56 4.04 -20.97 25.69
CA PRO A 56 2.64 -20.69 25.40
C PRO A 56 2.42 -19.20 25.06
N PRO A 57 1.42 -18.85 24.24
CA PRO A 57 0.47 -19.71 23.54
C PRO A 57 1.05 -20.42 22.31
N ILE A 58 0.67 -21.69 22.16
CA ILE A 58 0.96 -22.52 20.97
C ILE A 58 -0.10 -22.24 19.90
N ARG A 59 0.37 -21.96 18.68
CA ARG A 59 -0.46 -21.68 17.51
C ARG A 59 0.09 -22.38 16.27
N SER A 60 -0.81 -22.74 15.36
CA SER A 60 -0.46 -23.25 14.02
C SER A 60 0.14 -22.16 13.13
N GLY A 61 0.84 -22.53 12.06
CA GLY A 61 1.37 -21.54 11.09
C GLY A 61 0.28 -20.61 10.52
N SER A 62 -0.93 -21.13 10.33
CA SER A 62 -2.06 -20.33 9.84
C SER A 62 -2.53 -19.26 10.84
N GLU A 63 -2.47 -19.56 12.14
CA GLU A 63 -2.82 -18.63 13.21
C GLU A 63 -1.72 -17.59 13.40
N TRP A 64 -0.44 -17.99 13.30
CA TRP A 64 0.68 -17.05 13.35
C TRP A 64 0.68 -16.08 12.16
N ASN A 65 0.31 -16.55 10.96
CA ASN A 65 0.08 -15.67 9.82
C ASN A 65 -1.02 -14.62 10.10
N LYS A 66 -2.13 -15.01 10.75
CA LYS A 66 -3.17 -14.05 11.16
C LYS A 66 -2.63 -13.03 12.16
N VAL A 67 -1.88 -13.47 13.18
CA VAL A 67 -1.25 -12.56 14.16
C VAL A 67 -0.36 -11.54 13.46
N TRP A 68 0.43 -11.98 12.47
CA TRP A 68 1.26 -11.09 11.67
C TRP A 68 0.44 -10.10 10.82
N LEU A 69 -0.63 -10.55 10.17
CA LEU A 69 -1.53 -9.69 9.40
C LEU A 69 -2.21 -8.63 10.28
N ASP A 70 -2.70 -9.03 11.45
CA ASP A 70 -3.32 -8.13 12.43
C ASP A 70 -2.31 -7.12 12.97
N TYR A 71 -1.07 -7.55 13.23
CA TYR A 71 0.02 -6.67 13.65
C TYR A 71 0.33 -5.63 12.58
N LYS A 72 0.49 -6.04 11.32
CA LYS A 72 0.67 -5.12 10.18
C LYS A 72 -0.49 -4.13 10.05
N LEU A 73 -1.74 -4.58 10.22
CA LEU A 73 -2.91 -3.71 10.14
C LEU A 73 -2.93 -2.68 11.28
N LYS A 74 -2.63 -3.11 12.51
CA LYS A 74 -2.52 -2.21 13.67
C LYS A 74 -1.43 -1.18 13.47
N LEU A 75 -0.27 -1.60 12.97
CA LEU A 75 0.86 -0.71 12.68
C LEU A 75 0.51 0.30 11.58
N LYS A 76 -0.10 -0.15 10.48
CA LYS A 76 -0.59 0.76 9.41
C LYS A 76 -1.58 1.79 9.94
N ARG A 77 -2.52 1.39 10.80
CA ARG A 77 -3.47 2.32 11.44
C ARG A 77 -2.75 3.33 12.34
N LYS A 78 -1.83 2.86 13.19
CA LYS A 78 -1.01 3.71 14.06
C LYS A 78 -0.22 4.76 13.27
N ILE A 79 0.40 4.35 12.17
CA ILE A 79 1.12 5.26 11.25
C ILE A 79 0.17 6.26 10.59
N ALA A 80 -0.98 5.80 10.07
CA ALA A 80 -1.96 6.65 9.42
C ALA A 80 -2.57 7.68 10.40
N ASP A 81 -2.86 7.29 11.63
CA ASP A 81 -3.41 8.17 12.66
C ASP A 81 -2.36 9.20 13.09
N ASN A 82 -1.13 8.78 13.41
CA ASN A 82 -0.03 9.71 13.71
C ASN A 82 0.18 10.73 12.57
N ARG A 83 0.04 10.31 11.30
CA ARG A 83 0.16 11.20 10.15
C ARG A 83 -1.03 12.17 10.02
N LYS A 84 -2.26 11.74 10.28
CA LYS A 84 -3.43 12.63 10.30
C LYS A 84 -3.29 13.71 11.35
N GLU A 85 -2.80 13.35 12.54
CA GLU A 85 -2.51 14.31 13.62
C GLU A 85 -1.41 15.32 13.22
N ILE A 86 -0.33 14.85 12.59
CA ILE A 86 0.75 15.73 12.08
C ILE A 86 0.22 16.68 10.99
N ALA A 87 -0.61 16.17 10.07
CA ALA A 87 -1.23 16.98 9.02
C ALA A 87 -2.23 18.01 9.57
N ALA A 88 -3.01 17.63 10.59
CA ALA A 88 -3.96 18.52 11.26
C ALA A 88 -3.26 19.62 12.08
N THR A 89 -2.07 19.33 12.63
CA THR A 89 -1.28 20.28 13.44
C THR A 89 -0.28 21.09 12.60
N GLY A 90 -0.39 21.05 11.26
CA GLY A 90 0.46 21.84 10.36
C GLY A 90 1.95 21.52 10.45
N GLY A 91 2.33 20.30 10.88
CA GLY A 91 3.73 19.87 10.98
C GLY A 91 4.44 20.25 12.28
N ILE A 92 3.76 20.90 13.23
CA ILE A 92 4.33 21.16 14.56
C ILE A 92 4.20 19.85 15.35
N GLY A 93 5.30 19.08 15.39
CA GLY A 93 5.38 17.71 15.93
C GLY A 93 5.22 17.58 17.45
N TRP A 94 4.26 18.29 18.03
CA TRP A 94 4.00 18.34 19.47
C TRP A 94 2.51 18.11 19.77
N SER A 95 1.91 17.05 19.21
CA SER A 95 0.60 16.60 19.67
C SER A 95 0.76 15.63 20.84
N TYR A 96 0.03 15.89 21.93
CA TYR A 96 0.04 15.10 23.18
C TYR A 96 -0.40 13.63 23.00
N THR A 97 -0.93 13.28 21.81
CA THR A 97 -1.48 11.96 21.44
C THR A 97 -0.63 11.17 20.46
N GLN A 98 0.59 11.63 20.12
CA GLN A 98 1.47 10.92 19.21
C GLN A 98 1.85 9.55 19.82
N ARG A 99 1.31 8.45 19.27
CA ARG A 99 1.64 7.12 19.77
C ARG A 99 3.07 6.80 19.33
N SER A 100 4.01 6.78 20.28
CA SER A 100 5.41 6.43 20.03
C SER A 100 5.47 5.10 19.27
N VAL A 101 6.03 5.14 18.06
CA VAL A 101 6.34 3.94 17.29
C VAL A 101 7.51 3.29 18.01
N THR A 102 7.36 2.05 18.46
CA THR A 102 8.45 1.36 19.16
C THR A 102 9.57 1.04 18.16
N PRO A 103 10.84 0.88 18.60
CA PRO A 103 11.94 0.54 17.69
C PRO A 103 11.65 -0.70 16.82
N LEU A 104 10.90 -1.66 17.37
CA LEU A 104 10.45 -2.86 16.67
C LEU A 104 9.43 -2.55 15.56
N GLU A 105 8.50 -1.63 15.83
CA GLU A 105 7.52 -1.18 14.84
C GLU A 105 8.17 -0.35 13.72
N GLN A 106 9.23 0.40 14.05
CA GLN A 106 10.01 1.17 13.07
C GLN A 106 10.80 0.25 12.12
N ALA A 107 11.41 -0.82 12.64
CA ALA A 107 12.07 -1.83 11.82
C ALA A 107 11.09 -2.51 10.83
N VAL A 108 9.85 -2.77 11.28
CA VAL A 108 8.82 -3.36 10.42
C VAL A 108 8.29 -2.36 9.39
N ASP A 109 8.19 -1.07 9.73
CA ASP A 109 7.84 -0.01 8.78
C ASP A 109 8.92 0.14 7.68
N GLU A 110 10.20 0.11 8.05
CA GLU A 110 11.32 0.15 7.11
C GLU A 110 11.35 -1.09 6.21
N LEU A 111 11.24 -2.29 6.79
CA LEU A 111 11.25 -3.57 6.07
C LEU A 111 10.13 -3.67 5.01
N LEU A 112 8.94 -3.17 5.34
CA LEU A 112 7.74 -3.28 4.52
C LEU A 112 7.41 -2.00 3.76
N SER A 113 8.22 -0.94 3.92
CA SER A 113 7.97 0.40 3.38
C SER A 113 6.51 0.83 3.58
N LEU A 114 5.95 0.64 4.78
CA LEU A 114 4.51 0.85 5.02
C LEU A 114 4.12 2.31 4.80
N GLN A 115 5.04 3.25 4.99
CA GLN A 115 4.89 4.66 4.58
C GLN A 115 4.48 4.82 3.11
N GLN A 116 5.08 4.08 2.16
CA GLN A 116 4.69 4.11 0.74
C GLN A 116 3.37 3.39 0.47
N ALA A 117 3.01 2.40 1.27
CA ALA A 117 1.71 1.72 1.13
C ALA A 117 0.55 2.58 1.67
N VAL A 118 0.80 3.44 2.66
CA VAL A 118 -0.15 4.44 3.18
C VAL A 118 -0.19 5.67 2.27
N ASN A 119 0.87 5.92 1.50
CA ASN A 119 0.97 6.98 0.52
C ASN A 119 1.50 6.42 -0.82
N PRO A 120 0.65 5.78 -1.65
CA PRO A 120 1.07 5.50 -3.02
C PRO A 120 1.46 6.84 -3.64
N SER A 121 2.67 6.93 -4.21
CA SER A 121 3.06 8.13 -4.95
C SER A 121 2.16 8.25 -6.19
N GLY A 122 1.05 8.95 -6.03
CA GLY A 122 -0.01 9.09 -7.01
C GLY A 122 -1.36 9.34 -6.33
N ALA A 123 -2.14 10.29 -6.85
CA ALA A 123 -3.51 10.49 -6.40
C ALA A 123 -4.31 9.19 -6.63
N ALA A 124 -4.75 8.54 -5.54
CA ALA A 124 -5.69 7.44 -5.65
C ALA A 124 -7.00 7.98 -6.26
N PHE A 125 -7.44 7.34 -7.34
CA PHE A 125 -8.59 7.79 -8.14
C PHE A 125 -9.83 7.99 -7.25
N GLY A 126 -10.39 9.20 -7.26
CA GLY A 126 -11.66 9.53 -6.61
C GLY A 126 -11.59 10.10 -5.19
N SER A 127 -10.42 10.27 -4.58
CA SER A 127 -10.31 10.95 -3.27
C SER A 127 -9.93 12.42 -3.44
N THR A 128 -10.91 13.32 -3.38
CA THR A 128 -10.65 14.75 -3.26
C THR A 128 -10.29 15.06 -1.80
N ALA A 129 -9.05 14.77 -1.39
CA ALA A 129 -8.50 15.38 -0.20
C ALA A 129 -7.93 16.74 -0.61
N PRO A 130 -8.46 17.87 -0.12
CA PRO A 130 -7.89 19.18 -0.42
C PRO A 130 -6.51 19.25 0.23
N THR A 131 -5.48 19.44 -0.59
CA THR A 131 -4.14 19.81 -0.14
C THR A 131 -4.21 21.20 0.48
N PRO A 132 -3.87 21.42 1.76
CA PRO A 132 -3.64 22.76 2.26
C PRO A 132 -2.27 23.20 1.75
N ALA A 133 -2.26 24.18 0.85
CA ALA A 133 -1.07 24.93 0.45
C ALA A 133 -0.53 25.74 1.65
N PRO A 134 0.78 26.06 1.67
CA PRO A 134 1.45 26.61 2.85
C PRO A 134 1.12 28.10 3.01
N ALA A 135 0.63 28.49 4.19
CA ALA A 135 0.47 29.89 4.57
C ALA A 135 1.56 30.30 5.58
N PRO A 136 2.00 31.58 5.57
CA PRO A 136 3.32 32.02 6.01
C PRO A 136 3.47 32.16 7.53
N ALA A 137 4.74 32.12 7.95
CA ALA A 137 5.23 32.10 9.33
C ALA A 137 4.87 33.36 10.17
N PRO A 138 4.97 33.27 11.53
CA PRO A 138 4.37 34.20 12.48
C PRO A 138 5.33 35.30 12.97
N THR A 139 4.78 36.37 13.56
CA THR A 139 5.51 37.29 14.45
C THR A 139 4.83 37.34 15.83
N PRO A 140 5.58 37.61 16.93
CA PRO A 140 5.33 37.00 18.23
C PRO A 140 4.66 37.93 19.27
N ALA A 141 4.02 37.26 20.24
CA ALA A 141 3.91 37.57 21.67
C ALA A 141 3.36 38.94 22.11
N TYR A 142 2.21 38.91 22.80
CA TYR A 142 2.11 39.51 24.12
C TYR A 142 1.14 38.69 24.98
N VAL A 143 1.58 38.45 26.22
CA VAL A 143 0.89 37.73 27.29
C VAL A 143 0.31 38.81 28.20
N GLU A 144 -0.95 38.72 28.64
CA GLU A 144 -1.34 39.16 29.98
C GLU A 144 -2.75 38.68 30.37
N GLU A 145 -2.88 38.41 31.66
CA GLU A 145 -3.93 37.73 32.43
C GLU A 145 -5.24 38.52 32.63
N GLU A 146 -6.26 37.74 32.99
CA GLU A 146 -7.52 38.01 33.70
C GLU A 146 -7.96 39.45 34.04
N HIS A 147 -9.22 39.79 33.66
CA HIS A 147 -10.19 40.31 34.62
C HIS A 147 -11.65 40.16 34.12
N LEU A 148 -12.54 39.72 35.03
CA LEU A 148 -14.00 39.69 34.89
C LEU A 148 -14.59 41.06 35.24
N GLU A 149 -15.57 41.56 34.47
CA GLU A 149 -16.68 42.41 34.96
C GLU A 149 -17.76 42.56 33.88
N ASP A 150 -19.02 42.34 34.28
CA ASP A 150 -20.27 42.51 33.50
C ASP A 150 -20.63 43.99 33.30
N VAL A 151 -20.96 44.43 32.08
CA VAL A 151 -21.95 45.51 31.83
C VAL A 151 -22.65 45.32 30.46
N GLU A 152 -23.98 45.31 30.51
CA GLU A 152 -24.95 45.21 29.42
C GLU A 152 -25.12 46.54 28.63
N VAL A 153 -25.78 46.44 27.45
CA VAL A 153 -26.49 47.50 26.67
C VAL A 153 -25.84 47.93 25.33
N GLN A 154 -26.43 47.43 24.22
CA GLN A 154 -26.42 48.01 22.85
C GLN A 154 -27.33 49.28 22.78
N PRO A 155 -27.32 50.17 21.75
CA PRO A 155 -27.08 49.88 20.32
C PRO A 155 -26.43 51.01 19.45
N GLU A 156 -26.35 50.71 18.14
CA GLU A 156 -26.27 51.61 16.97
C GLU A 156 -24.88 52.16 16.53
N GLN A 157 -24.36 51.72 15.37
CA GLN A 157 -24.51 52.41 14.07
C GLN A 157 -23.53 51.84 12.99
N ALA A 158 -24.15 51.45 11.87
CA ALA A 158 -23.67 51.33 10.50
C ALA A 158 -22.16 51.33 10.18
N ALA A 159 -21.66 50.19 9.69
CA ALA A 159 -20.61 50.17 8.68
C ALA A 159 -20.84 49.03 7.67
N ASN A 160 -21.34 49.46 6.53
CA ASN A 160 -21.60 48.80 5.28
C ASN A 160 -20.35 48.08 4.71
N ILE A 161 -20.34 46.75 4.56
CA ILE A 161 -19.45 46.07 3.59
C ILE A 161 -20.19 44.95 2.86
N SER A 162 -20.62 45.31 1.66
CA SER A 162 -20.87 44.51 0.45
C SER A 162 -20.92 42.99 0.58
N ILE A 163 -22.15 42.48 0.46
CA ILE A 163 -22.41 41.25 -0.29
C ILE A 163 -22.06 41.52 -1.76
N SER A 164 -20.94 40.98 -2.24
CA SER A 164 -20.57 40.91 -3.65
C SER A 164 -19.87 39.57 -3.88
N THR A 165 -20.55 38.53 -4.37
CA THR A 165 -20.84 38.24 -5.78
C THR A 165 -20.18 36.90 -6.11
N ARG A 166 -21.03 35.88 -6.32
CA ARG A 166 -20.86 34.69 -7.17
C ARG A 166 -19.45 34.45 -7.75
N GLN A 167 -18.73 33.46 -7.21
CA GLN A 167 -17.72 32.67 -7.93
C GLN A 167 -18.05 31.18 -7.83
N ALA A 168 -19.22 30.79 -8.34
CA ALA A 168 -19.60 29.39 -8.50
C ALA A 168 -19.27 28.77 -9.89
N PRO A 169 -19.27 29.52 -11.03
CA PRO A 169 -19.15 28.86 -12.34
C PRO A 169 -17.72 28.40 -12.67
N THR A 170 -16.69 29.17 -12.29
CA THR A 170 -15.28 28.87 -12.63
C THR A 170 -14.76 27.60 -11.97
N ARG A 171 -15.17 27.31 -10.73
CA ARG A 171 -14.75 26.11 -9.98
C ARG A 171 -15.32 24.82 -10.56
N VAL A 172 -16.50 24.89 -11.17
CA VAL A 172 -17.13 23.72 -11.81
C VAL A 172 -16.45 23.43 -13.14
N GLU A 173 -16.21 24.46 -13.96
CA GLU A 173 -15.48 24.35 -15.23
C GLU A 173 -14.05 23.82 -15.03
N GLU A 174 -13.34 24.31 -14.02
CA GLU A 174 -11.99 23.83 -13.69
C GLU A 174 -11.98 22.35 -13.31
N ARG A 175 -12.99 21.91 -12.54
CA ARG A 175 -13.17 20.50 -12.17
C ARG A 175 -13.47 19.63 -13.39
N GLU A 176 -14.28 20.11 -14.32
CA GLU A 176 -14.60 19.40 -15.57
C GLU A 176 -13.38 19.31 -16.49
N ASN A 177 -12.60 20.38 -16.60
CA ASN A 177 -11.34 20.38 -17.36
C ASN A 177 -10.32 19.40 -16.78
N LEU A 178 -10.18 19.35 -15.45
CA LEU A 178 -9.33 18.35 -14.78
C LEU A 178 -9.81 16.92 -15.04
N ARG A 179 -11.13 16.70 -15.02
CA ARG A 179 -11.73 15.41 -15.35
C ARG A 179 -11.46 15.01 -16.80
N MET A 180 -11.64 15.93 -17.74
CA MET A 180 -11.37 15.69 -19.16
C MET A 180 -9.90 15.35 -19.40
N LYS A 181 -8.97 16.09 -18.79
CA LYS A 181 -7.53 15.81 -18.89
C LYS A 181 -7.15 14.46 -18.28
N ALA A 182 -7.84 14.04 -17.22
CA ALA A 182 -7.64 12.71 -16.64
C ALA A 182 -8.14 11.60 -17.56
N LEU A 183 -9.29 11.80 -18.22
CA LEU A 183 -9.83 10.85 -19.20
C LEU A 183 -8.98 10.76 -20.46
N GLU A 184 -8.40 11.87 -20.92
CA GLU A 184 -7.47 11.89 -22.06
C GLU A 184 -6.20 11.07 -21.75
N LYS A 185 -5.56 11.32 -20.59
CA LYS A 185 -4.44 10.49 -20.12
C LYS A 185 -4.82 9.02 -19.99
N GLN A 186 -6.05 8.74 -19.56
CA GLN A 186 -6.55 7.36 -19.50
C GLN A 186 -6.67 6.75 -20.91
N ALA A 187 -7.16 7.48 -21.90
CA ALA A 187 -7.24 7.01 -23.28
C ALA A 187 -5.84 6.73 -23.86
N ASP A 188 -4.88 7.64 -23.66
CA ASP A 188 -3.49 7.47 -24.13
C ASP A 188 -2.84 6.20 -23.55
N THR A 189 -3.03 5.98 -22.24
CA THR A 189 -2.50 4.76 -21.59
C THR A 189 -3.16 3.50 -22.11
N GLN A 190 -4.48 3.53 -22.36
CA GLN A 190 -5.19 2.39 -22.95
C GLN A 190 -4.72 2.11 -24.38
N GLU A 191 -4.48 3.14 -25.19
CA GLU A 191 -3.96 2.98 -26.54
C GLU A 191 -2.57 2.34 -26.55
N SER A 192 -1.68 2.81 -25.67
CA SER A 192 -0.35 2.23 -25.48
C SER A 192 -0.42 0.75 -25.09
N LEU A 193 -1.29 0.41 -24.12
CA LEU A 193 -1.50 -0.99 -23.69
C LEU A 193 -2.01 -1.87 -24.84
N VAL A 194 -2.97 -1.39 -25.62
CA VAL A 194 -3.47 -2.11 -26.79
C VAL A 194 -2.37 -2.31 -27.83
N GLY A 195 -1.50 -1.32 -28.04
CA GLY A 195 -0.32 -1.44 -28.89
C GLY A 195 0.63 -2.55 -28.43
N ILE A 196 0.93 -2.59 -27.14
CA ILE A 196 1.76 -3.65 -26.55
C ILE A 196 1.10 -5.02 -26.71
N MET A 197 -0.21 -5.13 -26.47
CA MET A 197 -0.94 -6.39 -26.65
C MET A 197 -0.91 -6.89 -28.10
N LYS A 198 -1.05 -6.00 -29.08
CA LYS A 198 -0.93 -6.35 -30.50
C LYS A 198 0.48 -6.86 -30.85
N ASN A 199 1.51 -6.22 -30.28
CA ASN A 199 2.89 -6.68 -30.47
C ASN A 199 3.11 -8.08 -29.87
N ILE A 200 2.66 -8.30 -28.63
CA ILE A 200 2.71 -9.62 -27.98
C ILE A 200 2.00 -10.67 -28.83
N HIS A 201 0.80 -10.35 -29.33
CA HIS A 201 0.05 -11.26 -30.20
C HIS A 201 0.84 -11.62 -31.47
N SER A 202 1.49 -10.64 -32.10
CA SER A 202 2.36 -10.87 -33.26
C SER A 202 3.53 -11.82 -32.92
N VAL A 203 4.26 -11.55 -31.84
CA VAL A 203 5.38 -12.39 -31.39
C VAL A 203 4.91 -13.82 -31.05
N CYS A 204 3.79 -13.96 -30.37
CA CYS A 204 3.21 -15.28 -30.06
C CYS A 204 2.84 -16.06 -31.33
N ASN A 205 2.33 -15.37 -32.37
CA ASN A 205 2.06 -15.99 -33.66
C ASN A 205 3.34 -16.44 -34.34
N GLU A 206 4.40 -15.63 -34.33
CA GLU A 206 5.72 -16.02 -34.86
C GLU A 206 6.26 -17.26 -34.16
N ILE A 207 6.27 -17.28 -32.82
CA ILE A 207 6.71 -18.42 -32.03
C ILE A 207 5.92 -19.67 -32.40
N SER A 208 4.60 -19.55 -32.57
CA SER A 208 3.74 -20.65 -33.00
C SER A 208 4.10 -21.16 -34.39
N ARG A 209 4.42 -20.26 -35.34
CA ARG A 209 4.88 -20.63 -36.69
C ARG A 209 6.20 -21.39 -36.65
N TYR A 210 7.20 -20.89 -35.93
CA TYR A 210 8.49 -21.55 -35.80
C TYR A 210 8.38 -22.90 -35.08
N THR A 211 7.57 -22.98 -34.03
CA THR A 211 7.33 -24.23 -33.29
C THR A 211 6.78 -25.33 -34.21
N ARG A 212 5.78 -25.00 -35.05
CA ARG A 212 5.24 -25.93 -36.05
C ARG A 212 6.31 -26.34 -37.07
N LYS A 213 7.10 -25.40 -37.57
CA LYS A 213 8.16 -25.71 -38.55
C LYS A 213 9.23 -26.64 -37.96
N ILE A 214 9.65 -26.39 -36.71
CA ILE A 214 10.61 -27.24 -36.00
C ILE A 214 10.04 -28.65 -35.80
N TYR A 215 8.76 -28.76 -35.46
CA TYR A 215 8.10 -30.06 -35.31
C TYR A 215 8.14 -30.86 -36.62
N GLU A 216 7.76 -30.26 -37.74
CA GLU A 216 7.80 -30.95 -39.06
C GLU A 216 9.23 -31.36 -39.44
N LEU A 217 10.23 -30.50 -39.23
CA LEU A 217 11.63 -30.85 -39.49
C LEU A 217 12.10 -32.01 -38.63
N LYS A 218 11.72 -32.06 -37.34
CA LYS A 218 12.03 -33.20 -36.45
C LYS A 218 11.35 -34.48 -36.93
N LYS A 219 10.11 -34.39 -37.40
CA LYS A 219 9.34 -35.51 -37.93
C LYS A 219 9.97 -36.07 -39.22
N GLU A 220 10.31 -35.21 -40.18
CA GLU A 220 11.02 -35.60 -41.40
C GLU A 220 12.37 -36.24 -41.08
N LYS A 221 13.14 -35.64 -40.16
CA LYS A 221 14.42 -36.19 -39.71
C LYS A 221 14.26 -37.60 -39.12
N LEU A 222 13.21 -37.84 -38.32
CA LEU A 222 12.89 -39.15 -37.76
C LEU A 222 12.57 -40.18 -38.84
N VAL A 223 11.81 -39.80 -39.87
CA VAL A 223 11.50 -40.69 -41.02
C VAL A 223 12.79 -41.08 -41.74
N LEU A 224 13.68 -40.13 -42.00
CA LEU A 224 14.98 -40.40 -42.65
C LEU A 224 15.87 -41.32 -41.81
N TYR A 225 15.89 -41.18 -40.48
CA TYR A 225 16.62 -42.10 -39.61
C TYR A 225 16.09 -43.54 -39.72
N LYS A 226 14.77 -43.73 -39.65
CA LYS A 226 14.15 -45.06 -39.81
C LYS A 226 14.45 -45.69 -41.17
N MET A 227 14.42 -44.91 -42.24
CA MET A 227 14.78 -45.38 -43.59
C MET A 227 16.27 -45.71 -43.76
N LYS A 228 17.16 -45.10 -42.97
CA LYS A 228 18.59 -45.44 -42.95
C LYS A 228 18.86 -46.71 -42.14
N GLU A 229 18.17 -46.91 -41.03
CA GLU A 229 18.28 -48.13 -40.21
C GLU A 229 17.69 -49.35 -40.92
N GLY A 230 16.53 -49.21 -41.57
CA GLY A 230 15.89 -50.30 -42.32
C GLY A 230 16.63 -50.73 -43.59
N ARG A 231 17.61 -49.94 -44.08
CA ARG A 231 18.46 -50.28 -45.23
C ARG A 231 19.77 -51.00 -44.84
N LYS A 232 20.00 -51.24 -43.54
CA LYS A 232 21.22 -51.89 -43.02
C LYS A 232 21.11 -53.41 -42.86
N TYR A 233 20.07 -54.05 -43.41
CA TYR A 233 19.88 -55.51 -43.40
C TYR A 233 19.53 -56.01 -44.79
#